data_AF-A0A6G6X8J5-F1
#
_entry.id   AF-A0A6G6X8J5-F1
#
_cell.length_a   1.000
_cell.length_b   1.000
_cell.length_c   1.000
_cell.angle_alpha   90.00
_cell.angle_beta   90.00
_cell.angle_gamma   90.00
#
_symmetry.space_group_name_H-M   'P 1'
#
loop_
_entity.id
_entity.type
_entity.pdbx_description
1 polymer ?
#
loop_
_entity_poly.entity_id
_entity_poly.type
_entity_poly.pdbx_seq_one_letter_code
_entity_poly.pdbx_strand_id
1 'polypeptide(L)'
;MLKLTTTAAIEAAIPTVTCPTLKHLMLGRLEDIVICDLAALTHLLVMEPQDTEAELRACLGREPRDWDWREQHGHWWELMYLASGGFAFIVLTEEPAFVQQGCEGAGR
;
A
#
# COMPACT_ATOMS: atom_id res chain seq x y z
N MET A 1 6.03 9.10 3.02
CA MET A 1 4.88 8.20 2.78
C MET A 1 3.79 9.03 2.20
N LEU A 2 3.51 8.74 0.94
CA LEU A 2 2.49 9.46 0.21
C LEU A 2 1.12 8.88 0.56
N LYS A 3 0.24 9.72 1.12
CA LYS A 3 -1.12 9.34 1.52
C LYS A 3 -2.11 9.95 0.56
N LEU A 4 -2.77 9.11 -0.24
CA LEU A 4 -3.71 9.52 -1.27
C LEU A 4 -5.10 9.09 -0.84
N THR A 5 -5.82 10.00 -0.18
CA THR A 5 -7.10 9.71 0.49
C THR A 5 -8.32 10.01 -0.38
N THR A 6 -8.11 10.41 -1.63
CA THR A 6 -9.16 10.71 -2.60
C THR A 6 -8.71 10.29 -3.99
N THR A 7 -9.66 9.94 -4.86
CA THR A 7 -9.38 9.64 -6.27
C THR A 7 -8.70 10.80 -6.99
N ALA A 8 -9.08 12.04 -6.69
CA ALA A 8 -8.44 13.24 -7.24
C ALA A 8 -6.96 13.35 -6.83
N ALA A 9 -6.62 13.00 -5.58
CA ALA A 9 -5.22 12.97 -5.14
C ALA A 9 -4.42 11.87 -5.85
N ILE A 10 -5.03 10.70 -6.07
CA ILE A 10 -4.39 9.61 -6.83
C ILE A 10 -4.14 10.04 -8.28
N GLU A 11 -5.16 10.60 -8.94
CA GLU A 11 -5.08 11.10 -10.31
C GLU A 11 -3.99 12.18 -10.46
N ALA A 12 -3.90 13.12 -9.51
CA ALA A 12 -2.89 14.16 -9.52
C ALA A 12 -1.46 13.64 -9.27
N ALA A 13 -1.31 12.52 -8.56
CA ALA A 13 -0.01 11.91 -8.26
C ALA A 13 0.53 11.06 -9.43
N ILE A 14 -0.33 10.36 -10.18
CA ILE A 14 0.09 9.47 -11.28
C ILE A 14 1.06 10.12 -12.30
N PRO A 15 0.88 11.39 -12.74
CA PRO A 15 1.80 12.05 -13.67
C PRO A 15 3.21 12.27 -13.10
N THR A 16 3.36 12.34 -11.77
CA THR A 16 4.67 12.59 -11.12
C THR A 16 5.47 11.31 -10.90
N VAL A 17 4.83 10.14 -11.01
CA VAL A 17 5.46 8.84 -10.83
C VAL A 17 6.29 8.46 -12.06
N THR A 18 7.60 8.28 -11.85
CA THR A 18 8.56 7.88 -12.89
C THR A 18 8.70 6.36 -13.02
N CYS A 19 8.44 5.61 -11.94
CA CYS A 19 8.49 4.14 -11.95
C CYS A 19 7.29 3.58 -12.75
N PRO A 20 7.52 2.86 -13.87
CA PRO A 20 6.44 2.34 -14.70
C PRO A 20 5.52 1.36 -13.97
N THR A 21 6.09 0.49 -13.13
CA THR A 21 5.34 -0.50 -12.35
C THR A 21 4.41 0.19 -11.34
N LEU A 22 4.95 1.10 -10.52
CA LEU A 22 4.15 1.86 -9.56
C LEU A 22 3.05 2.65 -10.27
N LYS A 23 3.37 3.29 -11.39
CA LYS A 23 2.40 4.03 -12.18
C LYS A 23 1.24 3.14 -12.66
N HIS A 24 1.57 1.94 -13.14
CA HIS A 24 0.57 0.97 -13.58
C HIS A 24 -0.33 0.50 -12.42
N LEU A 25 0.25 0.21 -11.25
CA LEU A 25 -0.50 -0.17 -10.06
C LEU A 25 -1.44 0.95 -9.61
N MET A 26 -0.96 2.19 -9.55
CA MET A 26 -1.78 3.34 -9.17
C MET A 26 -2.93 3.58 -10.16
N LEU A 27 -2.70 3.41 -11.46
CA LEU A 27 -3.74 3.49 -12.48
C LEU A 27 -4.81 2.41 -12.29
N GLY A 28 -4.40 1.15 -12.14
CA GLY A 28 -5.34 0.05 -11.93
C GLY A 28 -6.17 0.21 -10.65
N ARG A 29 -5.54 0.67 -9.56
CA ARG A 29 -6.27 0.96 -8.32
C ARG A 29 -7.25 2.12 -8.46
N LEU A 30 -6.87 3.19 -9.17
CA LEU A 30 -7.78 4.30 -9.44
C LEU A 30 -9.00 3.83 -10.24
N GLU A 31 -8.78 3.05 -11.30
CA GLU A 31 -9.85 2.50 -12.14
C GLU A 31 -10.82 1.65 -11.32
N ASP A 32 -10.32 0.70 -10.53
CA ASP A 32 -11.16 -0.17 -9.71
C ASP A 32 -11.91 0.59 -8.61
N ILE A 33 -11.27 1.57 -7.96
CA ILE A 33 -11.92 2.41 -6.95
C ILE A 33 -13.11 3.17 -7.56
N VAL A 34 -12.96 3.66 -8.79
CA VAL A 34 -14.03 4.39 -9.49
C VAL A 34 -15.12 3.44 -9.97
N ILE A 35 -14.75 2.33 -10.63
CA ILE A 35 -15.71 1.36 -11.18
C ILE A 35 -16.56 0.73 -10.07
N CYS A 36 -15.97 0.46 -8.91
CA CYS A 36 -16.64 -0.18 -7.78
C CYS A 36 -17.30 0.81 -6.80
N ASP A 37 -17.27 2.12 -7.07
CA ASP A 37 -17.79 3.18 -6.19
C ASP A 37 -17.19 3.15 -4.77
N LEU A 38 -15.88 2.92 -4.67
CA LEU A 38 -15.14 2.80 -3.40
C LEU A 38 -14.38 4.08 -3.02
N ALA A 39 -14.62 5.19 -3.71
CA ALA A 39 -13.84 6.43 -3.55
C ALA A 39 -13.86 6.98 -2.11
N ALA A 40 -14.96 6.82 -1.38
CA ALA A 40 -15.08 7.23 0.02
C ALA A 40 -14.58 6.18 1.02
N LEU A 41 -14.25 4.97 0.55
CA LEU A 41 -13.93 3.80 1.38
C LEU A 41 -12.52 3.28 1.13
N THR A 42 -11.68 3.95 0.34
CA THR A 42 -10.33 3.48 0.03
C THR A 42 -9.31 4.60 0.09
N HIS A 43 -8.26 4.37 0.88
CA HIS A 43 -7.04 5.18 0.83
C HIS A 43 -5.92 4.38 0.16
N LEU A 44 -5.16 5.04 -0.71
CA LEU A 44 -3.95 4.49 -1.31
C LEU A 44 -2.71 5.11 -0.63
N LEU A 45 -1.86 4.26 -0.07
CA LEU A 45 -0.59 4.64 0.54
C LEU A 45 0.56 4.14 -0.34
N VAL A 46 1.52 5.01 -0.62
CA VAL A 46 2.77 4.61 -1.30
C VAL A 46 3.92 4.82 -0.33
N MET A 47 4.61 3.74 -0.01
CA MET A 47 5.83 3.75 0.79
C MET A 47 7.00 4.20 -0.09
N GLU A 48 7.70 5.22 0.38
CA GLU A 48 8.93 5.75 -0.19
C GLU A 48 10.13 5.19 0.58
N PRO A 49 11.36 5.21 0.02
CA PRO A 49 12.53 4.60 0.66
C PRO A 49 12.87 5.09 2.08
N GLN A 50 12.47 6.31 2.41
CA GLN A 50 12.68 6.92 3.74
C GLN A 50 11.61 6.54 4.78
N ASP A 51 10.53 5.90 4.36
CA ASP A 51 9.41 5.60 5.23
C ASP A 51 9.63 4.36 6.08
N THR A 52 8.98 4.34 7.24
CA THR A 52 9.18 3.32 8.25
C THR A 52 7.93 2.48 8.49
N GLU A 53 8.11 1.24 8.92
CA GLU A 53 7.00 0.40 9.42
C GLU A 53 6.25 1.08 10.58
N ALA A 54 6.92 1.93 11.36
CA ALA A 54 6.30 2.67 12.46
C ALA A 54 5.30 3.73 11.96
N GLU A 55 5.65 4.46 10.89
CA GLU A 55 4.73 5.42 10.26
C GLU A 55 3.55 4.72 9.60
N LEU A 56 3.80 3.56 8.96
CA LEU A 56 2.74 2.74 8.39
C LEU A 56 1.80 2.22 9.50
N ARG A 57 2.34 1.68 10.60
CA ARG A 57 1.56 1.26 11.77
C ARG A 57 0.69 2.39 12.31
N ALA A 58 1.24 3.60 12.43
CA ALA A 58 0.50 4.77 12.91
C ALA A 58 -0.66 5.15 11.98
N CYS A 59 -0.55 4.88 10.68
CA CYS A 59 -1.62 5.15 9.71
C CYS A 59 -2.69 4.06 9.70
N LEU A 60 -2.27 2.79 9.77
CA LEU A 60 -3.19 1.66 9.75
C LEU A 60 -3.92 1.47 11.09
N GLY A 61 -3.33 1.92 12.19
CA GLY A 61 -3.83 1.62 13.55
C GLY A 61 -3.71 0.14 13.94
N ARG A 62 -2.92 -0.64 13.19
CA ARG A 62 -2.66 -2.08 13.39
C ARG A 62 -1.26 -2.45 12.92
N GLU A 63 -0.81 -3.66 13.22
CA GLU A 63 0.52 -4.12 12.79
C GLU A 63 0.62 -4.23 11.27
N PRO A 64 1.67 -3.68 10.63
CA PRO A 64 1.82 -3.73 9.17
C PRO A 64 1.88 -5.14 8.57
N ARG A 65 2.25 -6.15 9.38
CA ARG A 65 2.32 -7.54 8.93
C ARG A 65 0.99 -8.27 8.95
N ASP A 66 -0.04 -7.66 9.53
CA ASP A 66 -1.40 -8.20 9.58
C ASP A 66 -2.20 -7.70 8.38
N TRP A 67 -1.71 -7.93 7.16
CA TRP A 67 -2.49 -7.63 5.93
C TRP A 67 -3.59 -8.67 5.73
N ASP A 68 -4.72 -8.24 5.16
CA ASP A 68 -5.84 -9.13 4.83
C ASP A 68 -5.65 -9.78 3.45
N TRP A 69 -4.91 -9.13 2.56
CA TRP A 69 -4.49 -9.66 1.28
C TRP A 69 -3.15 -9.05 0.83
N ARG A 70 -2.40 -9.80 0.02
CA ARG A 70 -1.15 -9.32 -0.59
C ARG A 70 -0.93 -9.90 -1.99
N GLU A 71 -0.27 -9.13 -2.84
CA GLU A 71 0.20 -9.56 -4.16
C GLU A 71 1.55 -8.93 -4.52
N GLN A 72 2.34 -9.66 -5.31
CA GLN A 72 3.65 -9.23 -5.76
C GLN A 72 3.62 -8.84 -7.24
N HIS A 73 4.21 -7.69 -7.55
CA HIS A 73 4.31 -7.09 -8.87
C HIS A 73 5.76 -6.77 -9.19
N GLY A 74 6.57 -7.81 -9.46
CA GLY A 74 8.02 -7.68 -9.58
C GLY A 74 8.65 -7.30 -8.23
N HIS A 75 9.32 -6.14 -8.17
CA HIS A 75 9.91 -5.61 -6.93
C HIS A 75 8.93 -4.80 -6.09
N TRP A 76 7.64 -4.78 -6.44
CA TRP A 76 6.61 -4.08 -5.69
C TRP A 76 5.67 -5.05 -5.00
N TRP A 77 5.25 -4.72 -3.80
CA TRP A 77 4.19 -5.38 -3.06
C TRP A 77 2.97 -4.48 -3.01
N GLU A 78 1.81 -5.09 -3.23
CA GLU A 78 0.51 -4.50 -2.96
C GLU A 78 -0.10 -5.23 -1.76
N LEU A 79 -0.40 -4.47 -0.71
CA LEU A 79 -1.00 -4.99 0.52
C LEU A 79 -2.36 -4.33 0.75
N MET A 80 -3.35 -5.11 1.15
CA MET A 80 -4.67 -4.61 1.49
C MET A 80 -4.96 -4.84 2.96
N TYR A 81 -5.48 -3.81 3.61
CA TYR A 81 -5.94 -3.85 5.00
C TYR A 81 -7.40 -3.41 5.04
N LEU A 82 -8.28 -4.34 5.35
CA LEU A 82 -9.68 -4.08 5.60
C LEU A 82 -9.85 -3.58 7.04
N ALA A 83 -10.53 -2.45 7.17
CA ALA A 83 -10.96 -1.87 8.42
C ALA A 83 -12.47 -2.04 8.60
N SER A 84 -12.98 -1.61 9.76
CA SER A 84 -14.41 -1.63 10.03
C SER A 84 -15.20 -0.76 9.03
N GLY A 85 -16.45 -1.14 8.78
CA GLY A 85 -17.33 -0.39 7.88
C GLY A 85 -17.00 -0.54 6.38
N GLY A 86 -16.16 -1.50 6.00
CA GLY A 86 -15.79 -1.74 4.60
C GLY A 86 -14.72 -0.79 4.06
N PHE A 87 -14.11 0.01 4.93
CA PHE A 87 -12.99 0.88 4.57
C PHE A 87 -11.72 0.05 4.33
N ALA A 88 -10.92 0.41 3.34
CA ALA A 88 -9.68 -0.26 2.99
C ALA A 88 -8.49 0.71 2.90
N PHE A 89 -7.33 0.26 3.37
CA PHE A 89 -6.05 0.81 2.95
C PHE A 89 -5.43 -0.13 1.92
N ILE A 90 -5.00 0.43 0.79
CA ILE A 90 -4.12 -0.25 -0.16
C ILE A 90 -2.74 0.36 0.00
N VAL A 91 -1.73 -0.46 0.23
CA VAL A 91 -0.34 -0.03 0.46
C VAL A 91 0.53 -0.59 -0.66
N LEU A 92 1.18 0.30 -1.39
CA LEU A 92 2.18 -0.03 -2.41
C LEU A 92 3.57 0.22 -1.83
N THR A 93 4.43 -0.78 -1.86
CA THR A 93 5.79 -0.67 -1.30
C THR A 93 6.80 -1.45 -2.13
N GLU A 94 7.98 -0.87 -2.31
CA GLU A 94 9.07 -1.51 -3.06
C GLU A 94 9.91 -2.42 -2.16
N GLU A 95 10.53 -3.43 -2.75
CA GLU A 95 11.50 -4.29 -2.08
C GLU A 95 12.78 -3.53 -1.68
N PRO A 96 13.41 -3.87 -0.53
CA PRO A 96 12.95 -4.84 0.46
C PRO A 96 11.86 -4.23 1.35
N ALA A 97 10.61 -4.62 1.13
CA ALA A 97 9.50 -4.28 1.99
C ALA A 97 9.44 -5.34 3.10
N PHE A 98 9.44 -4.90 4.35
CA PHE A 98 9.36 -5.78 5.52
C PHE A 98 10.43 -6.86 5.49
N VAL A 99 11.68 -6.51 5.81
CA VAL A 99 12.77 -7.49 5.96
C VAL A 99 12.21 -8.71 6.70
N GLN A 100 12.26 -9.89 6.08
CA GLN A 100 11.99 -11.13 6.81
C GLN A 100 12.95 -11.10 7.99
N GLN A 101 12.42 -10.97 9.22
CA GLN A 101 13.20 -11.45 10.34
C GLN A 101 13.42 -12.92 10.00
N GLY A 102 14.65 -13.25 9.60
CA GLY A 102 15.04 -14.63 9.43
C GLY A 102 14.64 -15.38 10.70
N CYS A 103 14.29 -16.65 10.55
CA CYS A 103 14.22 -17.55 11.68
C CYS A 103 15.63 -17.68 12.30
N GLU A 104 16.14 -16.64 12.96
CA GLU A 104 17.30 -16.72 13.83
C GLU A 104 16.78 -17.07 15.22
N GLY A 105 16.78 -18.37 15.53
CA GLY A 105 16.53 -18.82 16.90
C GLY A 105 15.83 -20.15 17.08
N ALA A 106 16.06 -21.16 16.24
CA ALA A 106 15.78 -22.56 16.60
C ALA A 106 17.07 -23.37 16.48
N GLY A 107 18.00 -23.13 17.41
CA GLY A 107 19.30 -23.78 17.40
C GLY A 107 20.12 -23.51 18.65
N ARG A 108 19.71 -24.09 19.77
CA ARG A 108 20.52 -24.87 20.72
C ARG A 108 19.72 -25.27 21.95
#